data_AF-A0A176RSL0-F1
#
_entry.id   AF-A0A176RSL0-F1
#
_cell.length_a   1.000
_cell.length_b   1.000
_cell.length_c   1.000
_cell.angle_alpha   90.00
_cell.angle_beta   90.00
_cell.angle_gamma   90.00
#
_symmetry.space_group_name_H-M   'P 1'
#
loop_
_entity.id
_entity.type
_entity.pdbx_description
1 polymer ?
#
loop_
_entity_poly.entity_id
_entity_poly.type
_entity_poly.pdbx_seq_one_letter_code
_entity_poly.pdbx_strand_id
1 'polypeptide(L)'
;MRKRRKPSSEFRTQICDWCKLECEEHDITYNSNLVLAAYRKACDTRSAVIKKRIKGEKAEMSFMSRNAPKQYFVVPKLSPKKQIFPRILGGCTWTEDAPNEAIGKTVIVTYTNGQWFASVKSNQSVEPIKTQALSIVALDPGVRTFQTAFSGIDAVSYGDGFVNDRLAPLMSELGRLLSARDKLHREDKSKQWIKDRLKNLNRRIHKVRARQQNLVDDLHRRVAYDLVSNHDVILLPTFETQQMVSRRDETRKRFLRRKTVRGMLGLAHYRFKQTLKWMAKKYGKTVRDANESYTSKTLWDGSILKNLGGKASILFQGKRVNRDSATRLT
;
A
#
# COMPACT_ATOMS: atom_id res chain seq x y z
N MET A 1 25.48 -30.14 -39.07
CA MET A 1 24.54 -30.07 -37.92
C MET A 1 24.41 -28.63 -37.42
N ARG A 2 23.39 -27.90 -37.88
CA ARG A 2 23.04 -26.59 -37.29
C ARG A 2 22.44 -26.83 -35.91
N LYS A 3 23.08 -26.32 -34.84
CA LYS A 3 22.52 -26.32 -33.48
C LYS A 3 21.09 -25.75 -33.56
N ARG A 4 20.08 -26.61 -33.33
CA ARG A 4 18.68 -26.19 -33.20
C ARG A 4 18.63 -25.07 -32.16
N ARG A 5 18.31 -23.85 -32.58
CA ARG A 5 18.00 -22.74 -31.66
C ARG A 5 16.81 -23.17 -30.81
N LYS A 6 16.89 -22.97 -29.49
CA LYS A 6 15.79 -23.28 -28.56
C LYS A 6 14.51 -22.54 -28.98
N PRO A 7 13.32 -23.18 -28.96
CA PRO A 7 12.05 -22.57 -29.40
C PRO A 7 11.67 -21.26 -28.69
N SER A 8 12.18 -21.04 -27.47
CA SER A 8 11.84 -19.84 -26.68
C SER A 8 12.45 -18.53 -27.20
N SER A 9 13.51 -18.59 -28.01
CA SER A 9 14.15 -17.37 -28.54
C SER A 9 13.37 -16.75 -29.70
N GLU A 10 12.60 -17.58 -30.41
CA GLU A 10 11.88 -17.20 -31.62
C GLU A 10 10.66 -16.32 -31.28
N PHE A 11 9.83 -16.75 -30.33
CA PHE A 11 8.65 -15.99 -29.90
C PHE A 11 8.98 -14.63 -29.29
N ARG A 12 10.08 -14.53 -28.53
CA ARG A 12 10.57 -13.25 -28.00
C ARG A 12 10.96 -12.27 -29.11
N THR A 13 11.58 -12.80 -30.17
CA THR A 13 12.03 -11.99 -31.32
C THR A 13 10.82 -11.52 -32.11
N GLN A 14 9.88 -12.42 -32.40
CA GLN A 14 8.60 -12.10 -33.06
C GLN A 14 7.83 -10.98 -32.34
N ILE A 15 7.72 -11.02 -31.01
CA ILE A 15 7.07 -9.94 -30.23
C ILE A 15 7.80 -8.61 -30.42
N CYS A 16 9.14 -8.62 -30.45
CA CYS A 16 9.90 -7.40 -30.66
C CYS A 16 9.67 -6.82 -32.06
N ASP A 17 9.56 -7.68 -33.07
CA ASP A 17 9.30 -7.29 -34.46
C ASP A 17 7.88 -6.73 -34.63
N TRP A 18 6.87 -7.37 -34.07
CA TRP A 18 5.49 -6.87 -34.07
C TRP A 18 5.37 -5.52 -33.38
N CYS A 19 5.94 -5.37 -32.17
CA CYS A 19 5.93 -4.09 -31.47
C CYS A 19 6.71 -3.00 -32.23
N LYS A 20 7.72 -3.37 -33.02
CA LYS A 20 8.49 -2.40 -33.82
C LYS A 20 7.62 -1.84 -34.96
N LEU A 21 6.94 -2.73 -35.70
CA LEU A 21 6.00 -2.32 -36.76
C LEU A 21 4.87 -1.45 -36.21
N GLU A 22 4.24 -1.85 -35.10
CA GLU A 22 3.17 -1.07 -34.46
C GLU A 22 3.66 0.32 -34.00
N CYS A 23 4.90 0.41 -33.50
CA CYS A 23 5.50 1.70 -33.14
C CYS A 23 5.74 2.59 -34.38
N GLU A 24 6.19 2.02 -35.50
CA GLU A 24 6.39 2.73 -36.77
C GLU A 24 5.06 3.23 -37.35
N GLU A 25 4.00 2.42 -37.31
CA GLU A 25 2.65 2.78 -37.78
C GLU A 25 2.02 3.94 -36.98
N HIS A 26 2.36 4.07 -35.70
CA HIS A 26 1.78 5.06 -34.80
C HIS A 26 2.71 6.25 -34.48
N ASP A 27 3.87 6.35 -35.15
CA ASP A 27 4.90 7.37 -34.88
C ASP A 27 5.33 7.41 -33.40
N ILE A 28 5.49 6.22 -32.80
CA ILE A 28 5.93 6.03 -31.42
C ILE A 28 7.39 5.56 -31.40
N THR A 29 8.20 6.11 -30.50
CA THR A 29 9.59 5.68 -30.36
C THR A 29 9.69 4.25 -29.80
N TYR A 30 10.20 3.33 -30.62
CA TYR A 30 10.44 1.95 -30.22
C TYR A 30 11.57 1.81 -29.18
N ASN A 31 11.37 0.93 -28.19
CA ASN A 31 12.42 0.54 -27.25
C ASN A 31 12.38 -0.96 -26.92
N SER A 32 13.37 -1.70 -27.40
CA SER A 32 13.47 -3.14 -27.14
C SER A 32 13.58 -3.47 -25.64
N ASN A 33 14.28 -2.68 -24.83
CA ASN A 33 14.40 -2.94 -23.40
C ASN A 33 13.05 -2.87 -22.66
N LEU A 34 12.18 -1.93 -23.06
CA LEU A 34 10.83 -1.79 -22.50
C LEU A 34 9.97 -3.01 -22.84
N VAL A 35 9.95 -3.40 -24.12
CA VAL A 35 9.20 -4.56 -24.62
C VAL A 35 9.68 -5.84 -23.92
N LEU A 36 10.99 -6.03 -23.83
CA LEU A 36 11.58 -7.20 -23.19
C LEU A 36 11.33 -7.27 -21.69
N ALA A 37 11.23 -6.13 -21.01
CA ALA A 37 10.86 -6.09 -19.60
C ALA A 37 9.39 -6.49 -19.40
N ALA A 38 8.50 -6.02 -20.27
CA ALA A 38 7.09 -6.42 -20.27
C ALA A 38 6.92 -7.92 -20.56
N TYR A 39 7.64 -8.44 -21.56
CA TYR A 39 7.66 -9.87 -21.88
C TYR A 39 8.10 -10.72 -20.68
N ARG A 40 9.22 -10.38 -20.03
CA ARG A 40 9.71 -11.10 -18.83
C ARG A 40 8.66 -11.13 -17.74
N LYS A 41 8.04 -9.99 -17.44
CA LYS A 41 6.98 -9.89 -16.44
C LYS A 41 5.76 -10.75 -16.78
N ALA A 42 5.39 -10.85 -18.06
CA ALA A 42 4.31 -11.74 -18.50
C ALA A 42 4.68 -13.21 -18.27
N CYS A 43 5.92 -13.61 -18.58
CA CYS A 43 6.42 -14.96 -18.28
C CYS A 43 6.42 -15.26 -16.78
N ASP A 44 6.91 -14.34 -15.94
CA ASP A 44 6.92 -14.49 -14.49
C ASP A 44 5.50 -14.66 -13.93
N THR A 45 4.56 -13.86 -14.45
CA THR A 45 3.13 -13.93 -14.09
C THR A 45 2.54 -15.29 -14.46
N ARG A 46 2.82 -15.77 -15.68
CA ARG A 46 2.40 -17.10 -16.13
C ARG A 46 2.93 -18.20 -15.22
N SER A 47 4.22 -18.17 -14.90
CA SER A 47 4.84 -19.15 -14.00
C SER A 47 4.22 -19.11 -12.60
N ALA A 48 3.93 -17.92 -12.06
CA ALA A 48 3.26 -17.77 -10.77
C ALA A 48 1.82 -18.36 -10.77
N VAL A 49 1.06 -18.11 -11.84
CA VAL A 49 -0.31 -18.65 -11.99
C VAL A 49 -0.29 -20.17 -12.11
N ILE A 50 0.62 -20.74 -12.90
CA ILE A 50 0.78 -22.19 -13.02
C ILE A 50 1.08 -22.80 -11.64
N LYS A 51 2.04 -22.23 -10.89
CA LYS A 51 2.38 -22.71 -9.54
C LYS A 51 1.19 -22.71 -8.59
N LYS A 52 0.31 -21.69 -8.66
CA LYS A 52 -0.90 -21.62 -7.85
C LYS A 52 -1.93 -22.68 -8.26
N ARG A 53 -2.17 -22.84 -9.57
CA ARG A 53 -3.10 -23.85 -10.09
C ARG A 53 -2.68 -25.27 -9.74
N ILE A 54 -1.38 -25.57 -9.77
CA ILE A 54 -0.84 -26.87 -9.33
C ILE A 54 -1.18 -27.15 -7.86
N LYS A 55 -1.27 -26.12 -7.01
CA LYS A 55 -1.70 -26.23 -5.61
C LYS A 55 -3.22 -26.30 -5.42
N GLY A 56 -4.01 -26.33 -6.50
CA GLY A 56 -5.47 -26.28 -6.45
C GLY A 56 -6.04 -24.88 -6.22
N GLU A 57 -5.21 -23.82 -6.19
CA GLU A 57 -5.69 -22.45 -6.02
C GLU A 57 -6.24 -21.89 -7.35
N LYS A 58 -7.38 -21.21 -7.30
CA LYS A 58 -7.90 -20.43 -8.44
C LYS A 58 -6.96 -19.27 -8.73
N ALA A 59 -6.44 -19.19 -9.97
CA ALA A 59 -5.60 -18.10 -10.42
C ALA A 59 -5.81 -17.84 -11.92
N GLU A 60 -5.89 -16.56 -12.30
CA GLU A 60 -6.09 -16.10 -13.67
C GLU A 60 -5.05 -15.04 -14.05
N MET A 61 -4.80 -14.91 -15.34
CA MET A 61 -3.94 -13.86 -15.90
C MET A 61 -4.82 -12.79 -16.53
N SER A 62 -4.50 -11.52 -16.25
CA SER A 62 -5.18 -10.38 -16.86
C SER A 62 -4.18 -9.28 -17.17
N PHE A 63 -4.47 -8.51 -18.22
CA PHE A 63 -3.70 -7.33 -18.56
C PHE A 63 -4.06 -6.17 -17.63
N MET A 64 -3.09 -5.29 -17.40
CA MET A 64 -3.34 -4.05 -16.70
C MET A 64 -4.17 -3.13 -17.60
N SER A 65 -5.31 -2.66 -17.09
CA SER A 65 -6.13 -1.69 -17.81
C SER A 65 -5.34 -0.42 -18.11
N ARG A 66 -5.48 0.13 -19.32
CA ARG A 66 -4.94 1.45 -19.69
C ARG A 66 -5.49 2.58 -18.81
N ASN A 67 -6.67 2.38 -18.23
CA ASN A 67 -7.34 3.33 -17.34
C ASN A 67 -7.08 3.03 -15.86
N ALA A 68 -6.17 2.09 -15.54
CA ALA A 68 -5.86 1.80 -14.15
C ALA A 68 -5.28 3.05 -13.45
N PRO A 69 -5.69 3.34 -12.20
CA PRO A 69 -5.25 4.54 -11.47
C PRO A 69 -3.76 4.51 -11.10
N LYS A 70 -3.13 3.36 -11.22
CA LYS A 70 -1.70 3.13 -11.04
C LYS A 70 -1.18 2.46 -12.30
N GLN A 71 -0.23 3.10 -12.96
CA GLN A 71 0.51 2.57 -14.10
C GLN A 71 1.96 2.40 -13.71
N TYR A 72 2.68 1.50 -14.37
CA TYR A 72 4.13 1.41 -14.19
C TYR A 72 4.81 0.76 -15.38
N PHE A 73 6.10 1.04 -15.51
CA PHE A 73 7.00 0.35 -16.40
C PHE A 73 8.31 0.00 -15.70
N VAL A 74 9.05 -0.94 -16.28
CA VAL A 74 10.32 -1.43 -15.72
C VAL A 74 11.46 -0.95 -16.58
N VAL A 75 12.43 -0.32 -15.96
CA VAL A 75 13.70 0.10 -16.55
C VAL A 75 14.73 -0.98 -16.20
N PRO A 76 15.19 -1.81 -17.16
CA PRO A 76 16.07 -2.93 -16.83
C PRO A 76 17.42 -2.51 -16.23
N LYS A 77 17.93 -1.35 -16.65
CA LYS A 77 19.21 -0.80 -16.18
C LYS A 77 19.10 0.72 -16.07
N LEU A 78 19.30 1.27 -14.88
CA LEU A 78 19.46 2.70 -14.69
C LEU A 78 20.75 3.20 -15.36
N SER A 79 20.70 4.37 -16.01
CA SER A 79 21.86 4.89 -16.71
C SER A 79 22.96 5.36 -15.74
N PRO A 80 24.23 5.50 -16.20
CA PRO A 80 25.32 6.02 -15.37
C PRO A 80 25.04 7.42 -14.80
N LYS A 81 24.29 8.25 -15.54
CA LYS A 81 23.85 9.58 -15.10
C LYS A 81 22.55 9.55 -14.29
N LYS A 82 22.13 8.38 -13.78
CA LYS A 82 20.89 8.16 -13.02
C LYS A 82 19.61 8.57 -13.76
N GLN A 83 19.65 8.56 -15.09
CA GLN A 83 18.53 8.95 -15.97
C GLN A 83 17.68 7.73 -16.35
N ILE A 84 16.38 7.93 -16.44
CA ILE A 84 15.41 6.93 -16.92
C ILE A 84 15.25 7.10 -18.43
N PHE A 85 15.63 6.06 -19.21
CA PHE A 85 15.54 6.04 -20.68
C PHE A 85 15.87 7.40 -21.35
N PRO A 86 17.08 7.96 -21.14
CA PRO A 86 17.40 9.34 -21.53
C PRO A 86 17.23 9.62 -23.03
N ARG A 87 17.44 8.62 -23.89
CA ARG A 87 17.26 8.75 -25.34
C ARG A 87 15.81 8.93 -25.77
N ILE A 88 14.85 8.46 -24.97
CA ILE A 88 13.42 8.48 -25.30
C ILE A 88 12.71 9.58 -24.51
N LEU A 89 13.02 9.71 -23.22
CA LEU A 89 12.35 10.65 -22.34
C LEU A 89 13.01 12.03 -22.30
N GLY A 90 14.18 12.21 -22.92
CA GLY A 90 14.94 13.47 -22.87
C GLY A 90 15.57 13.77 -21.51
N GLY A 91 15.54 12.80 -20.59
CA GLY A 91 16.02 12.95 -19.21
C GLY A 91 14.88 13.01 -18.19
N CYS A 92 15.24 13.02 -16.91
CA CYS A 92 14.34 13.12 -15.78
C CYS A 92 14.96 13.92 -14.64
N THR A 93 14.12 14.68 -13.94
CA THR A 93 14.50 15.40 -12.73
C THR A 93 14.11 14.58 -11.51
N TRP A 94 15.04 14.41 -10.58
CA TRP A 94 14.81 13.75 -9.32
C TRP A 94 14.45 14.77 -8.25
N THR A 95 13.45 14.44 -7.42
CA THR A 95 13.17 15.21 -6.19
C THR A 95 14.07 14.77 -5.03
N GLU A 96 14.57 13.53 -5.09
CA GLU A 96 15.48 12.91 -4.14
C GLU A 96 16.54 12.14 -4.94
N ASP A 97 17.81 12.29 -4.60
CA ASP A 97 18.88 11.65 -5.35
C ASP A 97 18.82 10.12 -5.28
N ALA A 98 18.95 9.46 -6.43
CA ALA A 98 19.10 8.02 -6.48
C ALA A 98 20.49 7.59 -5.95
N PRO A 99 20.57 6.52 -5.15
CA PRO A 99 21.83 6.00 -4.62
C PRO A 99 22.73 5.47 -5.76
N ASN A 100 24.05 5.52 -5.57
CA ASN A 100 25.01 5.10 -6.61
C ASN A 100 24.90 3.60 -6.92
N GLU A 101 24.51 2.80 -5.94
CA GLU A 101 24.28 1.36 -6.01
C GLU A 101 23.11 1.00 -6.94
N ALA A 102 22.22 1.96 -7.24
CA ALA A 102 21.13 1.78 -8.19
C ALA A 102 21.59 1.80 -9.65
N ILE A 103 22.78 2.34 -9.94
CA ILE A 103 23.31 2.44 -11.31
C ILE A 103 23.43 1.03 -11.92
N GLY A 104 22.94 0.87 -13.15
CA GLY A 104 22.93 -0.40 -13.85
C GLY A 104 21.97 -1.46 -13.27
N LYS A 105 21.22 -1.15 -12.21
CA LYS A 105 20.19 -2.03 -11.64
C LYS A 105 18.81 -1.73 -12.23
N THR A 106 17.90 -2.67 -12.04
CA THR A 106 16.49 -2.52 -12.42
C THR A 106 15.81 -1.46 -11.56
N VAL A 107 15.05 -0.58 -12.22
CA VAL A 107 14.22 0.45 -11.58
C VAL A 107 12.77 0.26 -12.00
N ILE A 108 11.84 0.37 -11.06
CA ILE A 108 10.41 0.32 -11.35
C ILE A 108 9.87 1.74 -11.27
N VAL A 109 9.38 2.26 -12.38
CA VAL A 109 8.83 3.62 -12.48
C VAL A 109 7.31 3.51 -12.45
N THR A 110 6.70 4.13 -11.45
CA THR A 110 5.27 4.08 -11.18
C THR A 110 4.66 5.46 -11.34
N TYR A 111 3.53 5.55 -12.04
CA TYR A 111 2.68 6.74 -12.07
C TYR A 111 1.40 6.50 -11.27
N THR A 112 1.13 7.35 -10.30
CA THR A 112 -0.13 7.31 -9.53
C THR A 112 -0.47 8.68 -8.97
N ASN A 113 -1.76 9.00 -8.87
CA ASN A 113 -2.24 10.28 -8.34
C ASN A 113 -1.57 11.54 -8.94
N GLY A 114 -1.24 11.51 -10.23
CA GLY A 114 -0.60 12.65 -10.89
C GLY A 114 0.89 12.79 -10.61
N GLN A 115 1.53 11.80 -9.99
CA GLN A 115 2.92 11.82 -9.56
C GLN A 115 3.69 10.60 -10.06
N TRP A 116 4.97 10.81 -10.35
CA TRP A 116 5.91 9.77 -10.76
C TRP A 116 6.80 9.37 -9.59
N PHE A 117 7.01 8.08 -9.41
CA PHE A 117 7.88 7.50 -8.39
C PHE A 117 8.82 6.50 -9.04
N ALA A 118 10.09 6.49 -8.62
CA ALA A 118 11.07 5.52 -9.07
C ALA A 118 11.56 4.70 -7.89
N SER A 119 11.28 3.39 -7.90
CA SER A 119 11.78 2.45 -6.90
C SER A 119 13.13 1.91 -7.35
N VAL A 120 14.17 2.29 -6.61
CA VAL A 120 15.57 1.95 -6.85
C VAL A 120 16.10 1.03 -5.75
N LYS A 121 17.14 0.25 -6.06
CA LYS A 121 17.82 -0.58 -5.05
C LYS A 121 18.76 0.31 -4.23
N SER A 122 18.76 0.10 -2.93
CA SER A 122 19.71 0.70 -1.99
C SER A 122 20.26 -0.39 -1.08
N ASN A 123 21.54 -0.29 -0.74
CA ASN A 123 22.20 -1.17 0.22
C ASN A 123 22.22 -0.47 1.57
N GLN A 124 21.94 -1.22 2.62
CA GLN A 124 22.04 -0.72 3.98
C GLN A 124 22.60 -1.82 4.88
N SER A 125 23.64 -1.49 5.65
CA SER A 125 24.14 -2.36 6.70
C SER A 125 23.10 -2.47 7.81
N VAL A 126 22.88 -3.69 8.29
CA VAL A 126 22.04 -3.95 9.44
C VAL A 126 22.96 -4.43 10.53
N GLU A 127 23.15 -3.61 11.57
CA GLU A 127 23.86 -4.06 12.75
C GLU A 127 22.90 -4.87 13.64
N PRO A 128 23.28 -6.10 14.04
CA PRO A 128 22.49 -6.85 15.00
C PRO A 128 22.57 -6.17 16.36
N ILE A 129 21.42 -5.77 16.89
CA ILE A 129 21.35 -5.13 18.19
C ILE A 129 21.56 -6.20 19.27
N LYS A 130 22.64 -6.05 20.05
CA LYS A 130 22.95 -6.89 21.22
C LYS A 130 22.42 -6.22 22.49
N THR A 131 21.11 -6.29 22.74
CA THR A 131 20.55 -5.81 24.02
C THR A 131 20.60 -6.93 25.06
N GLN A 132 20.99 -6.62 26.30
CA GLN A 132 21.02 -7.59 27.41
C GLN A 132 19.62 -8.02 27.86
N ALA A 133 18.62 -7.14 27.74
CA ALA A 133 17.21 -7.42 28.00
C ALA A 133 16.37 -6.99 26.78
N LEU A 134 15.42 -7.83 26.38
CA LEU A 134 14.56 -7.56 25.23
C LEU A 134 13.44 -6.58 25.59
N SER A 135 13.35 -5.45 24.88
CA SER A 135 12.21 -4.54 24.95
C SER A 135 11.07 -5.07 24.07
N ILE A 136 9.94 -5.45 24.68
CA ILE A 136 8.77 -6.00 24.00
C ILE A 136 7.62 -5.01 24.04
N VAL A 137 6.92 -4.85 22.91
CA VAL A 137 5.72 -4.01 22.80
C VAL A 137 4.59 -4.73 22.06
N ALA A 138 3.38 -4.64 22.58
CA ALA A 138 2.17 -5.11 21.94
C ALA A 138 1.39 -3.96 21.32
N LEU A 139 0.86 -4.18 20.13
CA LEU A 139 0.15 -3.16 19.35
C LEU A 139 -1.36 -3.43 19.38
N ASP A 140 -2.19 -2.40 19.56
CA ASP A 140 -3.65 -2.47 19.38
C ASP A 140 -4.12 -1.47 18.29
N PRO A 141 -4.46 -1.94 17.09
CA PRO A 141 -4.88 -1.09 15.97
C PRO A 141 -6.33 -0.60 16.13
N GLY A 142 -6.54 0.70 15.93
CA GLY A 142 -7.84 1.33 16.10
C GLY A 142 -8.20 2.33 15.00
N VAL A 143 -9.46 2.80 15.02
CA VAL A 143 -9.95 3.83 14.08
C VAL A 143 -9.95 5.24 14.68
N ARG A 144 -10.17 5.36 15.99
CA ARG A 144 -10.13 6.65 16.71
C ARG A 144 -8.69 7.05 16.98
N THR A 145 -8.00 6.18 17.72
CA THR A 145 -6.55 6.14 17.85
C THR A 145 -6.06 5.14 16.80
N PHE A 146 -5.17 5.57 15.91
CA PHE A 146 -4.68 4.71 14.83
C PHE A 146 -3.99 3.45 15.37
N GLN A 147 -3.14 3.62 16.38
CA GLN A 147 -2.39 2.53 16.97
C GLN A 147 -2.12 2.85 18.44
N THR A 148 -2.38 1.93 19.34
CA THR A 148 -1.90 2.01 20.72
C THR A 148 -0.78 0.99 20.88
N ALA A 149 0.30 1.37 21.56
CA ALA A 149 1.42 0.51 21.89
C ALA A 149 1.49 0.32 23.41
N PHE A 150 1.54 -0.93 23.86
CA PHE A 150 1.58 -1.32 25.25
C PHE A 150 2.91 -2.01 25.53
N SER A 151 3.71 -1.43 26.42
CA SER A 151 4.88 -2.08 27.00
C SER A 151 4.54 -2.57 28.42
N GLY A 152 5.49 -3.21 29.10
CA GLY A 152 5.31 -3.62 30.50
C GLY A 152 5.17 -2.44 31.48
N ILE A 153 5.49 -1.22 31.05
CA ILE A 153 5.58 -0.03 31.91
C ILE A 153 4.55 1.02 31.47
N ASP A 154 4.43 1.24 30.15
CA ASP A 154 3.73 2.39 29.59
C ASP A 154 2.78 2.01 28.45
N ALA A 155 1.83 2.90 28.17
CA ALA A 155 0.96 2.83 26.99
C ALA A 155 1.07 4.13 26.18
N VAL A 156 1.45 4.03 24.91
CA VAL A 156 1.59 5.16 23.98
C VAL A 156 0.52 5.09 22.90
N SER A 157 -0.21 6.19 22.70
CA SER A 157 -1.26 6.29 21.69
C SER A 157 -0.80 7.11 20.49
N TYR A 158 -0.97 6.56 19.28
CA TYR A 158 -0.60 7.20 18.03
C TYR A 158 -1.83 7.57 17.20
N GLY A 159 -1.78 8.78 16.63
CA GLY A 159 -2.77 9.24 15.66
C GLY A 159 -4.19 9.35 16.24
N ASP A 160 -4.35 9.70 17.51
CA ASP A 160 -5.66 10.04 18.07
C ASP A 160 -6.28 11.21 17.30
N GLY A 161 -7.57 11.13 17.00
CA GLY A 161 -8.30 12.14 16.23
C GLY A 161 -7.91 12.24 14.75
N PHE A 162 -6.81 11.61 14.30
CA PHE A 162 -6.21 11.81 12.97
C PHE A 162 -7.21 11.66 11.80
N VAL A 163 -8.09 10.66 11.88
CA VAL A 163 -9.12 10.45 10.86
C VAL A 163 -10.08 11.64 10.77
N ASN A 164 -10.56 12.15 11.90
CA ASN A 164 -11.51 13.26 11.92
C ASN A 164 -10.83 14.58 11.55
N ASP A 165 -9.62 14.82 12.05
CA ASP A 165 -8.98 16.12 11.97
C ASP A 165 -8.26 16.33 10.63
N ARG A 166 -7.68 15.25 10.07
CA ARG A 166 -6.86 15.32 8.85
C ARG A 166 -7.53 14.67 7.65
N LEU A 167 -8.09 13.47 7.80
CA LEU A 167 -8.60 12.71 6.65
C LEU A 167 -10.04 13.08 6.27
N ALA A 168 -10.93 13.31 7.23
CA ALA A 168 -12.35 13.55 6.98
C ALA A 168 -12.62 14.79 6.10
N PRO A 169 -11.94 15.94 6.30
CA PRO A 169 -12.09 17.09 5.41
C PRO A 169 -11.73 16.75 3.96
N LEU A 170 -10.63 16.02 3.76
CA LEU A 170 -10.17 15.59 2.44
C LEU A 170 -11.11 14.56 1.80
N MET A 171 -11.69 13.66 2.60
CA MET A 171 -12.69 12.70 2.10
C MET A 171 -13.96 13.42 1.65
N SER A 172 -14.38 14.46 2.37
CA SER A 172 -15.53 15.29 2.00
C SER A 172 -15.26 16.04 0.68
N GLU A 173 -14.09 16.70 0.58
CA GLU A 173 -13.68 17.39 -0.64
C GLU A 173 -13.63 16.42 -1.84
N LEU A 174 -13.00 15.26 -1.66
CA LEU A 174 -12.91 14.23 -2.69
C LEU A 174 -14.31 13.78 -3.15
N GLY A 175 -15.25 13.59 -2.21
CA GLY A 175 -16.63 13.25 -2.53
C GLY A 175 -17.32 14.30 -3.42
N ARG A 176 -17.15 15.58 -3.10
CA ARG A 176 -17.69 16.69 -3.89
C ARG A 176 -17.07 16.73 -5.30
N LEU A 177 -15.75 16.55 -5.41
CA LEU A 177 -15.04 16.54 -6.69
C LEU A 177 -15.46 15.35 -7.58
N LEU A 178 -15.59 14.16 -6.99
CA LEU A 178 -16.05 12.97 -7.71
C LEU A 178 -17.49 13.16 -8.21
N SER A 179 -18.39 13.68 -7.37
CA SER A 179 -19.76 13.98 -7.78
C SER A 179 -19.82 14.98 -8.94
N ALA A 180 -19.02 16.06 -8.88
CA ALA A 180 -18.96 17.05 -9.96
C ALA A 180 -18.43 16.44 -11.27
N ARG A 181 -17.42 15.56 -11.18
CA ARG A 181 -16.86 14.85 -12.35
C ARG A 181 -17.88 13.87 -12.95
N ASP A 182 -18.60 13.13 -12.10
CA ASP A 182 -19.56 12.13 -12.57
C ASP A 182 -20.77 12.78 -13.27
N LYS A 183 -21.17 13.99 -12.85
CA LYS A 183 -22.16 14.81 -13.57
C LYS A 183 -21.66 15.17 -14.98
N LEU A 184 -20.41 15.65 -15.08
CA LEU A 184 -19.80 16.02 -16.38
C LEU A 184 -19.55 14.82 -17.29
N HIS A 185 -19.40 13.61 -16.76
CA HIS A 185 -19.24 12.42 -17.59
C HIS A 185 -20.49 12.05 -18.40
N ARG A 186 -21.67 12.56 -18.01
CA ARG A 186 -22.95 12.39 -18.71
C ARG A 186 -23.15 13.42 -19.83
N GLU A 187 -22.33 14.45 -19.85
CA GLU A 187 -22.38 15.50 -20.86
C GLU A 187 -21.62 15.09 -22.13
N ASP A 188 -21.89 15.80 -23.21
CA ASP A 188 -21.22 15.59 -24.49
C ASP A 188 -19.73 15.95 -24.44
N LYS A 189 -18.88 14.93 -24.52
CA LYS A 189 -17.41 15.05 -24.44
C LYS A 189 -16.78 15.63 -25.70
N SER A 190 -17.54 15.88 -26.77
CA SER A 190 -17.04 16.58 -27.96
C SER A 190 -16.63 18.02 -27.62
N LYS A 191 -17.37 18.66 -26.70
CA LYS A 191 -17.21 20.07 -26.33
C LYS A 191 -15.91 20.31 -25.58
N GLN A 192 -15.11 21.27 -26.06
CA GLN A 192 -13.79 21.57 -25.52
C GLN A 192 -13.83 21.98 -24.03
N TRP A 193 -14.79 22.82 -23.64
CA TRP A 193 -14.94 23.26 -22.25
C TRP A 193 -15.19 22.09 -21.27
N ILE A 194 -15.85 21.01 -21.72
CA ILE A 194 -16.07 19.79 -20.90
C ILE A 194 -14.76 19.06 -20.70
N LYS A 195 -13.97 18.88 -21.77
CA LYS A 195 -12.64 18.24 -21.71
C LYS A 195 -11.72 18.98 -20.73
N ASP A 196 -11.68 20.31 -20.82
CA ASP A 196 -10.84 21.14 -19.95
C ASP A 196 -11.31 21.10 -18.49
N ARG A 197 -12.63 21.14 -18.27
CA ARG A 197 -13.20 21.03 -16.92
C ARG A 197 -12.94 19.65 -16.30
N LEU A 198 -13.08 18.57 -17.06
CA LEU A 198 -12.73 17.21 -16.62
C LEU A 198 -11.24 17.09 -16.29
N LYS A 199 -10.37 17.66 -17.12
CA LYS A 199 -8.91 17.69 -16.88
C LYS A 199 -8.58 18.42 -15.57
N ASN A 200 -9.20 19.58 -15.31
CA ASN A 200 -9.01 20.32 -14.06
C ASN A 200 -9.53 19.51 -12.84
N LEU A 201 -10.74 18.96 -12.93
CA LEU A 201 -11.29 18.12 -11.85
C LEU A 201 -10.42 16.91 -11.55
N ASN A 202 -9.93 16.21 -12.58
CA ASN A 202 -9.03 15.07 -12.40
C ASN A 202 -7.73 15.50 -11.73
N ARG A 203 -7.13 16.63 -12.13
CA ARG A 203 -5.95 17.19 -11.45
C ARG A 203 -6.21 17.47 -9.97
N ARG A 204 -7.36 18.05 -9.62
CA ARG A 204 -7.75 18.30 -8.22
C ARG A 204 -7.96 17.00 -7.45
N ILE A 205 -8.66 16.03 -8.03
CA ILE A 205 -8.87 14.69 -7.46
C ILE A 205 -7.53 14.02 -7.17
N HIS A 206 -6.59 14.07 -8.11
CA HIS A 206 -5.24 13.55 -7.95
C HIS A 206 -4.50 14.21 -6.79
N LYS A 207 -4.54 15.55 -6.69
CA LYS A 207 -3.93 16.30 -5.56
C LYS A 207 -4.51 15.88 -4.21
N VAL A 208 -5.84 15.78 -4.09
CA VAL A 208 -6.48 15.38 -2.82
C VAL A 208 -6.12 13.95 -2.44
N ARG A 209 -6.12 13.02 -3.41
CA ARG A 209 -5.69 11.63 -3.17
C ARG A 209 -4.23 11.52 -2.77
N ALA A 210 -3.34 12.25 -3.45
CA ALA A 210 -1.93 12.34 -3.10
C ALA A 210 -1.76 12.87 -1.67
N ARG A 211 -2.49 13.93 -1.29
CA ARG A 211 -2.44 14.46 0.08
C ARG A 211 -2.91 13.46 1.13
N GLN A 212 -4.03 12.78 0.90
CA GLN A 212 -4.49 11.70 1.79
C GLN A 212 -3.43 10.61 1.94
N GLN A 213 -2.84 10.20 0.82
CA GLN A 213 -1.82 9.16 0.79
C GLN A 213 -0.57 9.57 1.58
N ASN A 214 -0.07 10.78 1.34
CA ASN A 214 1.12 11.31 2.01
C ASN A 214 0.92 11.46 3.52
N LEU A 215 -0.26 11.92 3.96
CA LEU A 215 -0.58 12.03 5.38
C LEU A 215 -0.57 10.67 6.07
N VAL A 216 -1.15 9.65 5.43
CA VAL A 216 -1.18 8.28 5.98
C VAL A 216 0.22 7.66 5.95
N ASP A 217 0.98 7.86 4.88
CA ASP A 217 2.36 7.35 4.79
C ASP A 217 3.30 8.02 5.80
N ASP A 218 3.14 9.32 6.06
CA ASP A 218 3.88 10.04 7.10
C ASP A 218 3.54 9.50 8.49
N LEU A 219 2.25 9.36 8.81
CA LEU A 219 1.80 8.72 10.05
C LEU A 219 2.43 7.32 10.21
N HIS A 220 2.32 6.47 9.18
CA HIS A 220 2.87 5.11 9.21
C HIS A 220 4.37 5.10 9.42
N ARG A 221 5.12 5.96 8.73
CA ARG A 221 6.58 6.04 8.85
C ARG A 221 7.01 6.52 10.22
N ARG A 222 6.37 7.55 10.77
CA ARG A 222 6.70 8.07 12.11
C ARG A 222 6.43 7.03 13.19
N VAL A 223 5.24 6.43 13.17
CA VAL A 223 4.88 5.39 14.15
C VAL A 223 5.79 4.17 14.02
N ALA A 224 6.04 3.69 12.80
CA ALA A 224 6.93 2.56 12.61
C ALA A 224 8.37 2.86 13.04
N TYR A 225 8.86 4.08 12.77
CA TYR A 225 10.20 4.51 13.20
C TYR A 225 10.33 4.58 14.72
N ASP A 226 9.34 5.15 15.41
CA ASP A 226 9.32 5.18 16.87
C ASP A 226 9.37 3.77 17.46
N LEU A 227 8.48 2.88 16.99
CA LEU A 227 8.40 1.50 17.46
C LEU A 227 9.71 0.71 17.27
N VAL A 228 10.35 0.83 16.11
CA VAL A 228 11.62 0.12 15.84
C VAL A 228 12.83 0.78 16.49
N SER A 229 12.71 2.03 16.94
CA SER A 229 13.78 2.71 17.69
C SER A 229 13.74 2.33 19.17
N ASN A 230 12.54 2.16 19.73
CA ASN A 230 12.34 1.96 21.17
C ASN A 230 12.17 0.50 21.60
N HIS A 231 11.88 -0.42 20.66
CA HIS A 231 11.56 -1.81 20.97
C HIS A 231 12.31 -2.82 20.11
N ASP A 232 12.60 -3.99 20.68
CA ASP A 232 13.29 -5.10 20.02
C ASP A 232 12.33 -6.07 19.35
N VAL A 233 11.21 -6.35 20.05
CA VAL A 233 10.16 -7.27 19.59
C VAL A 233 8.82 -6.54 19.60
N ILE A 234 8.16 -6.53 18.44
CA ILE A 234 6.88 -5.86 18.24
C ILE A 234 5.82 -6.92 17.91
N LEU A 235 4.83 -7.07 18.79
CA LEU A 235 3.70 -7.96 18.62
C LEU A 235 2.57 -7.20 17.91
N LEU A 236 2.25 -7.62 16.69
CA LEU A 236 1.23 -6.99 15.86
C LEU A 236 0.03 -7.95 15.71
N PRO A 237 -1.15 -7.61 16.25
CA PRO A 237 -2.30 -8.47 16.17
C PRO A 237 -2.85 -8.55 14.75
N THR A 238 -3.61 -9.61 14.49
CA THR A 238 -4.19 -9.86 13.17
C THR A 238 -5.42 -8.99 12.93
N PHE A 239 -5.20 -7.80 12.39
CA PHE A 239 -6.28 -6.85 12.12
C PHE A 239 -7.06 -7.18 10.83
N GLU A 240 -8.14 -7.96 10.95
CA GLU A 240 -8.96 -8.45 9.84
C GLU A 240 -9.92 -7.39 9.27
N THR A 241 -9.37 -6.30 8.72
CA THR A 241 -10.15 -5.18 8.16
C THR A 241 -11.22 -5.61 7.15
N GLN A 242 -10.95 -6.64 6.35
CA GLN A 242 -11.92 -7.15 5.37
C GLN A 242 -13.20 -7.69 6.03
N GLN A 243 -13.06 -8.45 7.13
CA GLN A 243 -14.22 -8.98 7.86
C GLN A 243 -15.00 -7.87 8.58
N MET A 244 -14.31 -6.85 9.08
CA MET A 244 -14.94 -5.71 9.75
C MET A 244 -15.69 -4.78 8.79
N VAL A 245 -15.26 -4.70 7.52
CA VAL A 245 -15.83 -3.82 6.50
C VAL A 245 -16.91 -4.51 5.66
N SER A 246 -16.87 -5.84 5.56
CA SER A 246 -17.79 -6.62 4.74
C SER A 246 -19.24 -6.49 5.20
N ARG A 247 -20.16 -6.57 4.23
CA ARG A 247 -21.58 -6.81 4.52
C ARG A 247 -21.74 -8.32 4.64
N ARG A 248 -22.33 -8.78 5.73
CA ARG A 248 -22.56 -10.22 5.93
C ARG A 248 -23.66 -10.79 5.03
N ASP A 249 -24.59 -9.95 4.56
CA ASP A 249 -25.63 -10.28 3.56
C ASP A 249 -26.12 -9.01 2.84
N GLU A 250 -26.77 -9.17 1.67
CA GLU A 250 -27.41 -8.08 0.92
C GLU A 250 -28.54 -7.39 1.72
N THR A 251 -29.19 -8.13 2.62
CA THR A 251 -30.33 -7.69 3.42
C THR A 251 -29.96 -7.12 4.79
N ARG A 252 -28.74 -7.35 5.31
CA ARG A 252 -28.31 -6.84 6.63
C ARG A 252 -27.43 -5.60 6.53
N LYS A 253 -27.79 -4.58 7.32
CA LYS A 253 -26.96 -3.37 7.53
C LYS A 253 -25.62 -3.77 8.17
N ARG A 254 -24.52 -3.13 7.74
CA ARG A 254 -23.17 -3.34 8.31
C ARG A 254 -23.18 -3.08 9.82
N PHE A 255 -22.42 -3.87 10.58
CA PHE A 255 -22.23 -3.64 12.02
C PHE A 255 -21.58 -2.26 12.30
N LEU A 256 -20.58 -1.89 11.50
CA LEU A 256 -19.91 -0.59 11.61
C LEU A 256 -20.59 0.50 10.77
N ARG A 257 -20.65 1.72 11.31
CA ARG A 257 -21.16 2.91 10.61
C ARG A 257 -20.26 3.25 9.41
N ARG A 258 -20.87 3.82 8.35
CA ARG A 258 -20.17 4.20 7.10
C ARG A 258 -18.96 5.11 7.33
N LYS A 259 -19.06 6.05 8.29
CA LYS A 259 -17.95 6.95 8.67
C LYS A 259 -16.76 6.16 9.23
N THR A 260 -17.02 5.24 10.15
CA THR A 260 -15.99 4.37 10.76
C THR A 260 -15.31 3.48 9.73
N VAL A 261 -16.08 2.87 8.82
CA VAL A 261 -15.54 2.06 7.71
C VAL A 261 -14.63 2.89 6.81
N ARG A 262 -15.04 4.11 6.45
CA ARG A 262 -14.20 5.01 5.65
C ARG A 262 -12.92 5.40 6.39
N GLY A 263 -13.00 5.65 7.69
CA GLY A 263 -11.84 5.89 8.55
C GLY A 263 -10.86 4.71 8.53
N MET A 264 -11.36 3.51 8.81
CA MET A 264 -10.56 2.28 8.82
C MET A 264 -9.87 2.00 7.47
N LEU A 265 -10.60 2.15 6.36
CA LEU A 265 -10.02 2.01 5.02
C LEU A 265 -9.01 3.12 4.71
N GLY A 266 -9.26 4.34 5.19
CA GLY A 266 -8.35 5.48 5.05
C GLY A 266 -7.03 5.29 5.80
N LEU A 267 -7.06 4.68 6.99
CA LEU A 267 -5.86 4.41 7.80
C LEU A 267 -4.98 3.29 7.24
N ALA A 268 -5.53 2.41 6.39
CA ALA A 268 -4.79 1.38 5.66
C ALA A 268 -3.85 0.53 6.55
N HIS A 269 -4.36 -0.02 7.65
CA HIS A 269 -3.57 -0.81 8.62
C HIS A 269 -2.78 -1.98 8.02
N TYR A 270 -3.29 -2.63 6.97
CA TYR A 270 -2.52 -3.66 6.27
C TYR A 270 -1.24 -3.10 5.64
N ARG A 271 -1.28 -1.87 5.11
CA ARG A 271 -0.09 -1.20 4.59
C ARG A 271 0.85 -0.81 5.71
N PHE A 272 0.33 -0.35 6.85
CA PHE A 272 1.15 -0.11 8.04
C PHE A 272 1.89 -1.37 8.47
N LYS A 273 1.21 -2.52 8.52
CA LYS A 273 1.84 -3.83 8.78
C LYS A 273 3.02 -4.11 7.84
N GLN A 274 2.86 -3.85 6.54
CA GLN A 274 3.97 -4.01 5.58
C GLN A 274 5.11 -3.02 5.84
N THR A 275 4.80 -1.75 6.09
CA THR A 275 5.78 -0.71 6.43
C THR A 275 6.56 -1.07 7.69
N LEU A 276 5.87 -1.51 8.75
CA LEU A 276 6.46 -1.90 10.02
C LEU A 276 7.39 -3.10 9.86
N LYS A 277 6.96 -4.16 9.16
CA LYS A 277 7.82 -5.32 8.87
C LYS A 277 9.06 -4.94 8.07
N TRP A 278 8.91 -4.04 7.09
CA TRP A 278 10.04 -3.53 6.32
C TRP A 278 11.01 -2.71 7.17
N MET A 279 10.49 -1.79 8.00
CA MET A 279 11.32 -1.00 8.92
C MET A 279 12.00 -1.89 9.96
N ALA A 280 11.31 -2.87 10.52
CA ALA A 280 11.91 -3.80 11.47
C ALA A 280 13.08 -4.56 10.83
N LYS A 281 12.92 -5.06 9.60
CA LYS A 281 14.03 -5.66 8.85
C LYS A 281 15.19 -4.68 8.62
N LYS A 282 14.88 -3.41 8.32
CA LYS A 282 15.87 -2.34 8.11
C LYS A 282 16.71 -2.07 9.36
N TYR A 283 16.11 -2.14 10.55
CA TYR A 283 16.76 -1.85 11.83
C TYR A 283 17.09 -3.11 12.66
N GLY A 284 17.04 -4.31 12.06
CA GLY A 284 17.35 -5.55 12.78
C GLY A 284 16.37 -5.94 13.88
N LYS A 285 15.14 -5.42 13.86
CA LYS A 285 14.08 -5.70 14.83
C LYS A 285 13.16 -6.85 14.40
N THR A 286 12.43 -7.40 15.37
CA THR A 286 11.51 -8.52 15.12
C THR A 286 10.06 -8.06 15.21
N VAL A 287 9.26 -8.36 14.18
CA VAL A 287 7.79 -8.19 14.20
C VAL A 287 7.13 -9.56 14.15
N ARG A 288 6.31 -9.88 15.14
CA ARG A 288 5.53 -11.13 15.19
C ARG A 288 4.05 -10.83 15.03
N ASP A 289 3.40 -11.59 14.15
CA ASP A 289 1.95 -11.53 14.04
C ASP A 289 1.34 -12.30 15.24
N ALA A 290 0.57 -11.62 16.07
CA ALA A 290 -0.14 -12.20 17.20
C ALA A 290 -1.56 -12.61 16.79
N ASN A 291 -2.01 -13.76 17.29
CA ASN A 291 -3.38 -14.23 17.07
C ASN A 291 -4.32 -13.55 18.08
N GLU A 292 -5.40 -12.92 17.61
CA GLU A 292 -6.36 -12.16 18.42
C GLU A 292 -7.38 -13.03 19.17
N SER A 293 -7.14 -14.33 19.32
CA SER A 293 -8.01 -15.22 20.08
C SER A 293 -8.35 -14.57 21.44
N TYR A 294 -9.59 -14.08 21.56
CA TYR A 294 -10.21 -13.53 22.76
C TYR A 294 -9.84 -12.09 23.22
N THR A 295 -9.02 -11.30 22.53
CA THR A 295 -8.54 -9.98 23.06
C THR A 295 -9.61 -8.89 23.26
N SER A 296 -10.65 -8.84 22.42
CA SER A 296 -11.72 -7.82 22.55
C SER A 296 -12.76 -8.16 23.62
N LYS A 297 -12.75 -9.40 24.11
CA LYS A 297 -13.68 -9.91 25.13
C LYS A 297 -12.99 -10.27 26.44
N THR A 298 -11.66 -10.42 26.45
CA THR A 298 -10.92 -10.86 27.62
C THR A 298 -10.46 -9.66 28.42
N LEU A 299 -10.84 -9.65 29.70
CA LEU A 299 -10.33 -8.71 30.68
C LEU A 299 -8.94 -9.15 31.15
N TRP A 300 -8.19 -8.26 31.79
CA TRP A 300 -6.84 -8.52 32.31
C TRP A 300 -6.77 -9.69 33.33
N ASP A 301 -7.92 -10.13 33.86
CA ASP A 301 -8.06 -11.30 34.74
C ASP A 301 -8.37 -12.61 33.99
N GLY A 302 -8.42 -12.59 32.65
CA GLY A 302 -8.75 -13.73 31.82
C GLY A 302 -10.25 -13.96 31.59
N SER A 303 -11.14 -13.12 32.14
CA SER A 303 -12.59 -13.31 32.01
C SER A 303 -13.15 -12.80 30.67
N ILE A 304 -14.06 -13.57 30.06
CA ILE A 304 -14.61 -13.29 28.72
C ILE A 304 -15.98 -12.60 28.81
N LEU A 305 -16.06 -11.35 28.36
CA LEU A 305 -17.27 -10.56 28.22
C LEU A 305 -18.10 -11.03 27.00
N LYS A 306 -19.32 -11.52 27.26
CA LYS A 306 -20.20 -12.10 26.23
C LYS A 306 -20.87 -11.05 25.32
N ASN A 307 -21.13 -9.83 25.82
CA ASN A 307 -21.91 -8.79 25.12
C ASN A 307 -21.18 -7.43 25.05
N LEU A 308 -20.31 -7.26 24.06
CA LEU A 308 -19.67 -5.96 23.76
C LEU A 308 -20.37 -5.25 22.59
N GLY A 309 -21.14 -4.20 22.91
CA GLY A 309 -21.60 -3.21 21.92
C GLY A 309 -20.53 -2.15 21.62
N GLY A 310 -20.85 -1.14 20.80
CA GLY A 310 -19.93 -0.04 20.42
C GLY A 310 -19.66 1.02 21.49
N LYS A 311 -19.65 0.68 22.78
CA LYS A 311 -19.47 1.63 23.90
C LYS A 311 -17.98 1.90 24.16
N ALA A 312 -17.64 3.16 24.47
CA ALA A 312 -16.26 3.61 24.75
C ALA A 312 -15.76 3.24 26.17
N SER A 313 -16.67 2.85 27.06
CA SER A 313 -16.35 2.40 28.42
C SER A 313 -17.13 1.14 28.76
N ILE A 314 -16.52 0.30 29.59
CA ILE A 314 -17.10 -0.91 30.16
C ILE A 314 -17.26 -0.75 31.66
N LEU A 315 -18.26 -1.40 32.23
CA LEU A 315 -18.43 -1.48 33.68
C LEU A 315 -17.69 -2.73 34.16
N PHE A 316 -16.67 -2.56 35.00
CA PHE A 316 -15.92 -3.66 35.59
C PHE A 316 -15.88 -3.46 37.11
N GLN A 317 -16.38 -4.45 37.86
CA GLN A 317 -16.50 -4.40 39.33
C GLN A 317 -17.12 -3.09 39.86
N GLY A 318 -18.20 -2.63 39.22
CA GLY A 318 -18.92 -1.41 39.62
C GLY A 318 -18.27 -0.08 39.20
N LYS A 319 -17.07 -0.09 38.61
CA LYS A 319 -16.38 1.12 38.11
C LYS A 319 -16.43 1.21 36.58
N ARG A 320 -16.56 2.43 36.06
CA ARG A 320 -16.56 2.70 34.62
C ARG A 320 -15.11 2.85 34.13
N VAL A 321 -14.63 1.89 33.36
CA VAL A 321 -13.25 1.83 32.85
C VAL A 321 -13.26 2.07 31.34
N ASN A 322 -12.29 2.84 30.85
CA ASN A 322 -12.10 3.04 29.41
C ASN A 322 -11.69 1.72 28.75
N ARG A 323 -12.34 1.38 27.63
CA ARG A 323 -12.12 0.12 26.92
C ARG A 323 -10.66 -0.08 26.52
N ASP A 324 -9.99 0.99 26.07
CA ASP A 324 -8.59 0.93 25.62
C ASP A 324 -7.61 0.71 26.81
N SER A 325 -8.08 0.87 28.06
CA SER A 325 -7.34 0.54 29.28
C SER A 325 -7.54 -0.90 29.75
N ALA A 326 -8.60 -1.58 29.27
CA ALA A 326 -9.00 -2.92 29.74
C ALA A 326 -8.31 -4.05 28.96
N THR A 327 -7.76 -3.76 27.78
CA THR A 327 -6.92 -4.66 26.96
C THR A 327 -5.47 -4.69 27.45
N ARG A 328 -5.17 -4.03 28.57
CA ARG A 328 -3.83 -4.04 29.19
C ARG A 328 -3.53 -5.45 29.70
N LEU A 329 -2.55 -6.09 29.06
CA LEU A 329 -1.89 -7.34 29.48
C LEU A 329 -2.73 -8.61 29.27
N THR A 330 -2.62 -9.17 28.06
CA THR A 330 -2.54 -10.63 27.85
C THR A 330 -1.27 -10.96 27.12
#